data_AF-A0A1I7NUJ3-F1
#
_entry.id   AF-A0A1I7NUJ3-F1
#
_cell.length_a   1.000
_cell.length_b   1.000
_cell.length_c   1.000
_cell.angle_alpha   90.00
_cell.angle_beta   90.00
_cell.angle_gamma   90.00
#
_symmetry.space_group_name_H-M   'P 1'
#
loop_
_entity.id
_entity.type
_entity.pdbx_description
1 polymer ?
#
loop_
_entity_poly.entity_id
_entity_poly.type
_entity_poly.pdbx_seq_one_letter_code
_entity_poly.pdbx_strand_id
1 'polypeptide(L)'
;MDATYHLSGGYKPTLKRFADLDGPDYFPTPKWATFALLDNEKFSGDVWESACGDGAMSSVLSEFGLNVFSSDLYQRGFGEAGIDFLNNDITSENIITNPPYNSAEGFVQQGLKKSTKKFALLLRLAFLEGANRNRSIFSTNPPARVWVFSERITFYPAGMEAKSSGTTAYAWFVWDKDAQGTELCWLKPGYKAKFR
;
A
#
# COMPACT_ATOMS: atom_id res chain seq x y z
N MET A 1 22.22 -27.47 3.00
CA MET A 1 21.22 -27.57 4.09
C MET A 1 21.52 -26.43 5.04
N ASP A 2 20.50 -25.67 5.43
CA ASP A 2 20.64 -24.52 6.32
C ASP A 2 21.02 -25.01 7.73
N ALA A 3 22.17 -24.57 8.23
CA ALA A 3 22.83 -25.16 9.41
C ALA A 3 22.06 -24.90 10.72
N THR A 4 21.00 -24.09 10.69
CA THR A 4 20.21 -23.65 11.85
C THR A 4 18.77 -24.16 11.85
N TYR A 5 18.46 -25.23 11.11
CA TYR A 5 17.11 -25.79 11.09
C TYR A 5 16.78 -26.51 12.41
N HIS A 6 16.32 -25.74 13.40
CA HIS A 6 15.83 -26.24 14.69
C HIS A 6 14.34 -26.58 14.59
N LEU A 7 14.00 -27.85 14.85
CA LEU A 7 12.66 -28.43 14.70
C LEU A 7 11.63 -28.04 15.80
N SER A 8 11.97 -27.14 16.73
CA SER A 8 11.10 -26.81 17.88
C SER A 8 10.14 -25.64 17.59
N GLY A 9 9.21 -25.85 16.65
CA GLY A 9 8.11 -24.93 16.38
C GLY A 9 7.04 -24.98 17.48
N GLY A 10 7.27 -24.26 18.59
CA GLY A 10 6.25 -24.09 19.64
C GLY A 10 5.04 -23.32 19.12
N TYR A 11 3.88 -23.96 19.05
CA TYR A 11 2.60 -23.33 18.71
C TYR A 11 2.29 -22.22 19.72
N LYS A 12 2.29 -20.97 19.26
CA LYS A 12 1.78 -19.82 20.02
C LYS A 12 0.48 -19.35 19.35
N PRO A 13 -0.69 -19.53 19.98
CA PRO A 13 -1.94 -19.05 19.40
C PRO A 13 -1.89 -17.52 19.29
N THR A 14 -2.17 -17.02 18.09
CA THR A 14 -2.29 -15.58 17.84
C THR A 14 -3.55 -15.08 18.53
N LEU A 15 -3.40 -14.20 19.52
CA LEU A 15 -4.53 -13.45 20.06
C LEU A 15 -5.22 -12.73 18.90
N LYS A 16 -6.51 -13.04 18.67
CA LYS A 16 -7.36 -12.30 17.73
C LYS A 16 -7.32 -10.83 18.16
N ARG A 17 -6.75 -9.97 17.31
CA ARG A 17 -6.93 -8.52 17.43
C ARG A 17 -8.42 -8.26 17.24
N PHE A 18 -9.08 -7.80 18.30
CA PHE A 18 -10.39 -7.17 18.19
C PHE A 18 -10.20 -5.90 17.36
N ALA A 19 -10.90 -5.81 16.23
CA ALA A 19 -11.05 -4.56 15.50
C ALA A 19 -12.11 -3.75 16.26
N ASP A 20 -11.78 -2.54 16.69
CA ASP A 20 -12.76 -1.64 17.29
C ASP A 20 -13.82 -1.29 16.24
N LEU A 21 -15.09 -1.29 16.67
CA LEU A 21 -16.27 -1.28 15.79
C LEU A 21 -16.76 0.14 15.42
N ASP A 22 -16.06 1.20 15.86
CA ASP A 22 -16.55 2.59 15.73
C ASP A 22 -15.94 3.36 14.52
N GLY A 23 -15.27 2.66 13.61
CA GLY A 23 -14.77 3.19 12.34
C GLY A 23 -13.62 2.31 11.82
N PRO A 24 -13.25 2.37 10.53
CA PRO A 24 -12.08 1.62 10.07
C PRO A 24 -10.83 2.15 10.78
N ASP A 25 -10.12 1.26 11.48
CA ASP A 25 -8.84 1.54 12.14
C ASP A 25 -7.92 2.34 11.20
N TYR A 26 -7.46 3.51 11.67
CA TYR A 26 -6.55 4.36 10.91
C TYR A 26 -5.09 4.02 11.22
N PHE A 27 -4.33 3.76 10.15
CA PHE A 27 -2.93 3.35 10.23
C PHE A 27 -2.09 4.19 9.26
N PRO A 28 -1.39 5.24 9.75
CA PRO A 28 -0.55 6.07 8.88
C PRO A 28 0.56 5.23 8.24
N THR A 29 0.81 5.45 6.95
CA THR A 29 1.88 4.76 6.24
C THR A 29 3.24 5.28 6.71
N PRO A 30 4.16 4.40 7.17
CA PRO A 30 5.50 4.85 7.54
C PRO A 30 6.22 5.50 6.36
N LYS A 31 6.80 6.69 6.56
CA LYS A 31 7.44 7.50 5.51
C LYS A 31 8.41 6.69 4.63
N TRP A 32 9.24 5.87 5.28
CA TRP A 32 10.23 5.03 4.61
C TRP A 32 9.62 4.05 3.60
N ALA A 33 8.38 3.60 3.80
CA ALA A 33 7.70 2.71 2.87
C ALA A 33 7.33 3.43 1.56
N THR A 34 6.95 4.70 1.65
CA THR A 34 6.69 5.56 0.50
C THR A 34 8.00 5.91 -0.23
N PHE A 35 9.06 6.30 0.48
CA PHE A 35 10.37 6.53 -0.14
C PHE A 35 10.90 5.28 -0.86
N ALA A 36 10.69 4.08 -0.30
CA ALA A 36 11.07 2.84 -0.95
C ALA A 36 10.35 2.63 -2.29
N LEU A 37 9.09 3.07 -2.44
CA LEU A 37 8.44 3.06 -3.75
C LEU A 37 9.10 4.06 -4.70
N LEU A 38 9.22 5.32 -4.28
CA LEU A 38 9.65 6.43 -5.15
C LEU A 38 11.09 6.29 -5.66
N ASP A 39 11.97 5.67 -4.88
CA ASP A 39 13.35 5.40 -5.30
C ASP A 39 13.43 4.26 -6.36
N ASN A 40 12.44 3.37 -6.42
CA ASN A 40 12.47 2.17 -7.29
C ASN A 40 11.45 2.22 -8.45
N GLU A 41 10.42 3.04 -8.35
CA GLU A 41 9.36 3.20 -9.36
C GLU A 41 9.27 4.66 -9.82
N LYS A 42 9.33 4.90 -11.13
CA LYS A 42 9.23 6.24 -11.69
C LYS A 42 7.79 6.60 -11.99
N PHE A 43 7.35 7.72 -11.45
CA PHE A 43 6.07 8.36 -11.72
C PHE A 43 6.31 9.68 -12.45
N SER A 44 5.42 10.03 -13.38
CA SER A 44 5.43 11.31 -14.08
C SER A 44 4.02 11.83 -14.23
N GLY A 45 3.83 13.13 -14.01
CA GLY A 45 2.52 13.75 -13.98
C GLY A 45 1.91 13.76 -12.58
N ASP A 46 0.62 14.12 -12.53
CA ASP A 46 -0.10 14.32 -11.27
C ASP A 46 -0.34 12.99 -10.53
N VAL A 47 -0.35 13.07 -9.20
CA VAL A 47 -0.57 11.94 -8.30
C VAL A 47 -1.81 12.19 -7.47
N TRP A 48 -2.65 11.17 -7.33
CA TRP A 48 -3.75 11.16 -6.40
C TRP A 48 -3.50 10.17 -5.27
N GLU A 49 -3.43 10.66 -4.03
CA GLU A 49 -3.55 9.84 -2.83
C GLU A 49 -5.02 9.79 -2.38
N SER A 50 -5.72 8.73 -2.74
CA SER A 50 -7.19 8.64 -2.62
C SER A 50 -7.75 8.12 -1.28
N ALA A 51 -6.87 7.81 -0.32
CA ALA A 51 -7.22 7.41 1.04
C ALA A 51 -6.20 8.02 2.01
N CYS A 52 -6.10 9.35 1.99
CA CYS A 52 -4.92 10.05 2.49
C CYS A 52 -4.75 10.09 4.00
N GLY A 53 -5.80 9.81 4.77
CA GLY A 53 -5.69 9.87 6.21
C GLY A 53 -5.29 11.26 6.73
N ASP A 54 -4.28 11.30 7.57
CA ASP A 54 -3.63 12.51 8.08
C ASP A 54 -2.59 13.13 7.11
N GLY A 55 -2.42 12.56 5.91
CA GLY A 55 -1.48 13.05 4.90
C GLY A 55 -0.04 12.56 5.06
N ALA A 56 0.23 11.54 5.89
CA ALA A 56 1.58 11.00 6.07
C ALA A 56 2.28 10.61 4.74
N MET A 57 1.56 9.96 3.81
CA MET A 57 2.12 9.61 2.51
C MET A 57 2.13 10.80 1.55
N SER A 58 1.04 11.59 1.47
CA SER A 58 1.00 12.85 0.69
C SER A 58 2.18 13.77 0.97
N SER A 59 2.57 13.90 2.24
CA SER A 59 3.70 14.73 2.65
C SER A 59 5.01 14.25 2.01
N VAL A 60 5.24 12.93 2.00
CA VAL A 60 6.43 12.32 1.38
C VAL A 60 6.40 12.42 -0.14
N LEU A 61 5.23 12.20 -0.75
CA LEU A 61 5.06 12.35 -2.20
C LEU A 61 5.36 13.79 -2.64
N SER A 62 4.89 14.77 -1.88
CA SER A 62 5.15 16.20 -2.13
C SER A 62 6.62 16.56 -1.88
N GLU A 63 7.24 16.05 -0.81
CA GLU A 63 8.67 16.24 -0.51
C GLU A 63 9.57 15.69 -1.62
N PHE A 64 9.17 14.59 -2.26
CA PHE A 64 9.87 14.02 -3.42
C PHE A 64 9.71 14.86 -4.69
N GLY A 65 8.85 15.87 -4.69
CA GLY A 65 8.62 16.79 -5.81
C GLY A 65 7.47 16.39 -6.74
N LEU A 66 6.55 15.53 -6.29
CA LEU A 66 5.34 15.20 -7.06
C LEU A 66 4.23 16.21 -6.78
N ASN A 67 3.40 16.48 -7.80
CA ASN A 67 2.17 17.24 -7.61
C ASN A 67 1.07 16.29 -7.11
N VAL A 68 0.56 16.53 -5.89
CA VAL A 68 -0.31 15.58 -5.20
C VAL A 68 -1.67 16.20 -4.91
N PHE A 69 -2.71 15.57 -5.45
CA PHE A 69 -4.08 15.72 -4.96
C PHE A 69 -4.35 14.66 -3.89
N SER A 70 -4.97 15.05 -2.78
CA SER A 70 -5.16 14.18 -1.63
C SER A 70 -6.62 14.20 -1.20
N SER A 71 -7.21 13.03 -1.03
CA SER A 71 -8.58 12.90 -0.57
C SER A 71 -8.78 11.70 0.35
N ASP A 72 -9.81 11.76 1.17
CA ASP A 72 -10.23 10.63 2.01
C ASP A 72 -11.76 10.59 2.12
N LEU A 73 -12.31 9.40 2.36
CA LEU A 73 -13.73 9.23 2.63
C LEU A 73 -14.12 9.92 3.94
N TYR A 74 -13.21 9.96 4.91
CA TYR A 74 -13.43 10.50 6.24
C TYR A 74 -12.65 11.81 6.45
N GLN A 75 -13.21 12.72 7.25
CA GLN A 75 -12.50 13.93 7.64
C GLN A 75 -11.40 13.63 8.67
N ARG A 76 -10.15 13.61 8.21
CA ARG A 76 -8.97 13.25 9.03
C ARG A 76 -7.92 14.37 9.15
N GLY A 77 -8.30 15.60 8.82
CA GLY A 77 -7.46 16.79 8.99
C GLY A 77 -6.46 17.05 7.86
N PHE A 78 -6.52 16.27 6.78
CA PHE A 78 -5.70 16.46 5.58
C PHE A 78 -6.49 16.09 4.32
N GLY A 79 -6.21 16.78 3.20
CA GLY A 79 -6.86 16.54 1.92
C GLY A 79 -8.35 16.90 1.88
N GLU A 80 -8.99 16.60 0.75
CA GLU A 80 -10.43 16.75 0.57
C GLU A 80 -11.19 15.57 1.18
N ALA A 81 -12.05 15.86 2.17
CA ALA A 81 -12.86 14.85 2.84
C ALA A 81 -14.17 14.56 2.09
N GLY A 82 -14.73 13.36 2.29
CA GLY A 82 -16.02 12.95 1.72
C GLY A 82 -15.93 12.39 0.31
N ILE A 83 -14.73 12.18 -0.22
CA ILE A 83 -14.53 11.59 -1.54
C ILE A 83 -14.39 10.07 -1.39
N ASP A 84 -15.45 9.35 -1.76
CA ASP A 84 -15.42 7.89 -1.85
C ASP A 84 -14.68 7.45 -3.12
N PHE A 85 -13.44 6.97 -3.00
CA PHE A 85 -12.66 6.46 -4.13
C PHE A 85 -13.42 5.41 -4.96
N LEU A 86 -14.27 4.60 -4.32
CA LEU A 86 -15.04 3.55 -4.97
C LEU A 86 -16.21 4.07 -5.80
N ASN A 87 -16.69 5.27 -5.50
CA ASN A 87 -17.92 5.85 -6.05
C ASN A 87 -17.78 7.36 -6.35
N ASN A 88 -16.95 7.69 -7.35
CA ASN A 88 -16.82 9.03 -7.90
C ASN A 88 -16.24 8.97 -9.33
N ASP A 89 -16.19 10.09 -10.04
CA ASP A 89 -15.70 10.18 -11.43
C ASP A 89 -14.35 10.89 -11.58
N ILE A 90 -13.64 11.16 -10.48
CA ILE A 90 -12.31 11.77 -10.50
C ILE A 90 -11.32 10.79 -11.15
N THR A 91 -10.46 11.33 -12.03
CA THR A 91 -9.37 10.59 -12.67
C THR A 91 -8.05 11.31 -12.42
N SER A 92 -6.95 10.58 -12.50
CA SER A 92 -5.59 11.10 -12.29
C SER A 92 -4.60 10.37 -13.19
N GLU A 93 -3.47 10.99 -13.50
CA GLU A 93 -2.39 10.31 -14.21
C GLU A 93 -1.85 9.14 -13.39
N ASN A 94 -1.53 9.42 -12.13
CA ASN A 94 -1.06 8.43 -11.19
C ASN A 94 -1.95 8.37 -9.96
N ILE A 95 -2.10 7.19 -9.38
CA ILE A 95 -2.75 6.99 -8.08
C ILE A 95 -1.78 6.22 -7.18
N ILE A 96 -1.43 6.77 -6.02
CA ILE A 96 -0.54 6.10 -5.05
C ILE A 96 -1.23 6.15 -3.70
N THR A 97 -1.58 4.99 -3.13
CA THR A 97 -2.33 4.98 -1.87
C THR A 97 -2.12 3.69 -1.07
N ASN A 98 -2.45 3.75 0.23
CA ASN A 98 -2.56 2.60 1.12
C ASN A 98 -4.05 2.37 1.41
N PRO A 99 -4.75 1.52 0.62
CA PRO A 99 -6.19 1.39 0.73
C PRO A 99 -6.60 0.69 2.04
N PRO A 100 -7.86 0.88 2.50
CA PRO A 100 -8.39 0.11 3.61
C PRO A 100 -8.40 -1.39 3.26
N TYR A 101 -8.02 -2.23 4.25
CA TYR A 101 -7.71 -3.65 4.03
C TYR A 101 -8.83 -4.47 3.37
N ASN A 102 -10.09 -4.15 3.67
CA ASN A 102 -11.27 -4.86 3.17
C ASN A 102 -11.75 -4.39 1.79
N SER A 103 -11.13 -3.36 1.21
CA SER A 103 -11.55 -2.76 -0.06
C SER A 103 -10.53 -2.92 -1.20
N ALA A 104 -9.47 -3.70 -1.00
CA ALA A 104 -8.36 -3.81 -1.95
C ALA A 104 -8.80 -4.18 -3.39
N GLU A 105 -9.71 -5.14 -3.57
CA GLU A 105 -10.20 -5.50 -4.91
C GLU A 105 -10.97 -4.35 -5.58
N GLY A 106 -11.81 -3.63 -4.81
CA GLY A 106 -12.52 -2.45 -5.31
C GLY A 106 -11.56 -1.33 -5.72
N PHE A 107 -10.49 -1.12 -4.93
CA PHE A 107 -9.44 -0.16 -5.26
C PHE A 107 -8.67 -0.55 -6.52
N VAL A 108 -8.42 -1.84 -6.77
CA VAL A 108 -7.82 -2.28 -8.04
C VAL A 108 -8.75 -2.00 -9.20
N GLN A 109 -10.04 -2.35 -9.09
CA GLN A 109 -11.01 -2.11 -10.17
C GLN A 109 -11.14 -0.62 -10.52
N GLN A 110 -11.14 0.25 -9.51
CA GLN A 110 -11.19 1.69 -9.74
C GLN A 110 -9.84 2.26 -10.19
N GLY A 111 -8.72 1.78 -9.66
CA GLY A 111 -7.39 2.15 -10.15
C GLY A 111 -7.23 1.86 -11.64
N LEU A 112 -7.71 0.71 -12.11
CA LEU A 112 -7.73 0.35 -13.53
C LEU A 112 -8.55 1.33 -14.39
N LYS A 113 -9.62 1.91 -13.86
CA LYS A 113 -10.50 2.85 -14.59
C LYS A 113 -10.03 4.30 -14.49
N LYS A 114 -9.54 4.70 -13.32
CA LYS A 114 -9.30 6.11 -12.94
C LYS A 114 -7.87 6.57 -13.15
N SER A 115 -6.90 5.65 -13.26
CA SER A 115 -5.53 6.00 -13.64
C SER A 115 -5.36 6.00 -15.16
N THR A 116 -4.75 7.06 -15.68
CA THR A 116 -4.39 7.12 -17.11
C THR A 116 -2.96 6.64 -17.38
N LYS A 117 -2.07 6.65 -16.39
CA LYS A 117 -0.70 6.11 -16.48
C LYS A 117 -0.44 4.94 -15.52
N LYS A 118 -0.38 5.20 -14.21
CA LYS A 118 -0.03 4.17 -13.23
C LYS A 118 -0.93 4.21 -12.00
N PHE A 119 -1.08 3.09 -11.33
CA PHE A 119 -1.49 3.11 -9.93
C PHE A 119 -0.69 2.13 -9.09
N ALA A 120 -0.37 2.55 -7.86
CA ALA A 120 0.40 1.81 -6.89
C ALA A 120 -0.38 1.67 -5.59
N LEU A 121 -0.60 0.42 -5.15
CA LEU A 121 -1.29 0.12 -3.90
C LEU A 121 -0.34 -0.57 -2.92
N LEU A 122 -0.27 -0.08 -1.69
CA LEU A 122 0.44 -0.75 -0.61
C LEU A 122 -0.47 -1.83 -0.02
N LEU A 123 -0.16 -3.10 -0.27
CA LEU A 123 -1.00 -4.23 0.14
C LEU A 123 -0.18 -5.30 0.87
N ARG A 124 -0.88 -6.19 1.57
CA ARG A 124 -0.26 -7.41 2.12
C ARG A 124 0.26 -8.26 0.97
N LEU A 125 1.42 -8.90 1.14
CA LEU A 125 2.02 -9.76 0.11
C LEU A 125 1.10 -10.92 -0.29
N ALA A 126 0.31 -11.44 0.66
CA ALA A 126 -0.72 -12.45 0.41
C ALA A 126 -1.81 -11.98 -0.57
N PHE A 127 -1.81 -10.71 -1.00
CA PHE A 127 -2.66 -10.27 -2.10
C PHE A 127 -2.37 -10.99 -3.42
N LEU A 128 -1.16 -11.52 -3.62
CA LEU A 128 -0.73 -12.23 -4.84
C LEU A 128 -1.46 -13.54 -5.15
N GLU A 129 -2.21 -14.11 -4.21
CA GLU A 129 -2.86 -15.42 -4.38
C GLU A 129 -4.39 -15.32 -4.35
N GLY A 130 -5.11 -16.43 -4.34
CA GLY A 130 -6.56 -16.46 -4.17
C GLY A 130 -7.30 -16.66 -5.50
N ALA A 131 -8.14 -17.69 -5.53
CA ALA A 131 -8.85 -18.11 -6.74
C ALA A 131 -9.75 -17.01 -7.33
N ASN A 132 -10.37 -16.18 -6.47
CA ASN A 132 -11.19 -15.06 -6.94
C ASN A 132 -10.33 -14.01 -7.64
N ARG A 133 -9.27 -13.53 -6.97
CA ARG A 133 -8.34 -12.53 -7.53
C ARG A 133 -7.63 -13.01 -8.78
N ASN A 134 -7.32 -14.31 -8.87
CA ASN A 134 -6.81 -14.88 -10.11
C ASN A 134 -7.78 -14.67 -11.28
N ARG A 135 -9.08 -14.95 -11.07
CA ARG A 135 -10.11 -14.79 -12.12
C ARG A 135 -10.48 -13.33 -12.39
N SER A 136 -10.52 -12.48 -11.37
CA SER A 136 -11.03 -11.10 -11.47
C SER A 136 -9.96 -10.06 -11.78
N ILE A 137 -8.70 -10.33 -11.42
CA ILE A 137 -7.59 -9.37 -11.54
C ILE A 137 -6.45 -9.99 -12.35
N PHE A 138 -5.83 -11.06 -11.88
CA PHE A 138 -4.52 -11.47 -12.40
C PHE A 138 -4.55 -12.10 -13.80
N SER A 139 -5.64 -12.77 -14.17
CA SER A 139 -5.80 -13.34 -15.51
C SER A 139 -6.11 -12.29 -16.59
N THR A 140 -6.55 -11.09 -16.20
CA THR A 140 -7.01 -10.05 -17.14
C THR A 140 -6.15 -8.79 -17.09
N ASN A 141 -5.84 -8.32 -15.88
CA ASN A 141 -5.12 -7.10 -15.60
C ASN A 141 -4.16 -7.33 -14.41
N PRO A 142 -3.11 -8.18 -14.57
CA PRO A 142 -2.14 -8.37 -13.52
C PRO A 142 -1.32 -7.09 -13.26
N PRO A 143 -0.76 -6.89 -12.06
CA PRO A 143 0.17 -5.80 -11.82
C PRO A 143 1.41 -5.95 -12.70
N ALA A 144 1.95 -4.84 -13.16
CA ALA A 144 3.21 -4.80 -13.91
C ALA A 144 4.40 -5.15 -13.00
N ARG A 145 4.40 -4.64 -11.78
CA ARG A 145 5.49 -4.84 -10.80
C ARG A 145 4.96 -5.06 -9.40
N VAL A 146 5.66 -5.91 -8.67
CA VAL A 146 5.38 -6.20 -7.25
C VAL A 146 6.66 -6.01 -6.46
N TRP A 147 6.76 -4.88 -5.76
CA TRP A 147 7.91 -4.50 -4.95
C TRP A 147 7.75 -5.03 -3.53
N VAL A 148 8.34 -6.19 -3.25
CA VAL A 148 8.29 -6.87 -1.96
C VAL A 148 9.23 -6.20 -0.96
N PHE A 149 8.70 -5.86 0.21
CA PHE A 149 9.51 -5.35 1.30
C PHE A 149 10.38 -6.44 1.93
N SER A 150 11.70 -6.23 1.91
CA SER A 150 12.66 -7.06 2.65
C SER A 150 12.68 -6.75 4.16
N GLU A 151 12.21 -5.56 4.56
CA GLU A 151 12.07 -5.13 5.95
C GLU A 151 10.60 -5.08 6.37
N ARG A 152 10.29 -5.43 7.63
CA ARG A 152 8.90 -5.44 8.11
C ARG A 152 8.35 -4.02 8.28
N ILE A 153 7.29 -3.72 7.54
CA ILE A 153 6.40 -2.59 7.83
C ILE A 153 5.58 -2.94 9.05
N THR A 154 5.57 -2.02 10.02
CA THR A 154 4.66 -2.10 11.15
C THR A 154 3.84 -0.82 11.18
N PHE A 155 2.53 -1.00 11.14
CA PHE A 155 1.56 0.07 11.30
C PHE A 155 1.22 0.17 12.78
N TYR A 156 1.39 1.37 13.34
CA TYR A 156 0.96 1.70 14.69
C TYR A 156 -0.22 2.65 14.58
N PRO A 157 -1.28 2.45 15.38
CA PRO A 157 -2.31 3.47 15.55
C PRO A 157 -1.68 4.82 15.90
N ALA A 158 -2.29 5.90 15.42
CA ALA A 158 -1.80 7.25 15.68
C ALA A 158 -1.61 7.49 17.19
N GLY A 159 -0.46 8.05 17.56
CA GLY A 159 -0.11 8.34 18.96
C GLY A 159 0.44 7.16 19.78
N MET A 160 0.57 5.95 19.21
CA MET A 160 1.21 4.82 19.91
C MET A 160 2.67 4.62 19.55
N GLU A 161 3.50 4.37 20.58
CA GLU A 161 4.91 4.04 20.41
C GLU A 161 5.14 2.68 19.75
N ALA A 162 6.23 2.60 19.00
CA ALA A 162 6.64 1.40 18.29
C ALA A 162 7.20 0.31 19.23
N LYS A 163 6.33 -0.59 19.70
CA LYS A 163 6.69 -1.63 20.70
C LYS A 163 7.11 -2.98 20.14
N SER A 164 6.77 -3.33 18.89
CA SER A 164 7.16 -4.61 18.28
C SER A 164 7.05 -4.60 16.77
N SER A 165 7.86 -5.39 16.05
CA SER A 165 7.70 -5.53 14.60
C SER A 165 6.53 -6.45 14.28
N GLY A 166 5.62 -5.99 13.42
CA GLY A 166 4.56 -6.82 12.85
C GLY A 166 5.09 -8.02 12.07
N THR A 167 4.28 -9.09 11.99
CA THR A 167 4.63 -10.32 11.28
C THR A 167 4.19 -10.32 9.81
N THR A 168 3.32 -9.39 9.42
CA THR A 168 2.74 -9.33 8.08
C THR A 168 3.76 -8.84 7.05
N ALA A 169 3.90 -9.58 5.95
CA ALA A 169 4.64 -9.13 4.79
C ALA A 169 3.78 -8.21 3.92
N TYR A 170 4.39 -7.16 3.38
CA TYR A 170 3.75 -6.17 2.52
C TYR A 170 4.54 -6.04 1.21
N ALA A 171 3.89 -5.48 0.19
CA ALA A 171 4.50 -5.09 -1.07
C ALA A 171 3.76 -3.88 -1.66
N TRP A 172 4.45 -3.12 -2.49
CA TRP A 172 3.78 -2.22 -3.44
C TRP A 172 3.39 -2.99 -4.69
N PHE A 173 2.13 -2.90 -5.09
CA PHE A 173 1.59 -3.47 -6.32
C PHE A 173 1.38 -2.34 -7.30
N VAL A 174 2.12 -2.36 -8.41
CA VAL A 174 2.09 -1.31 -9.43
C VAL A 174 1.46 -1.85 -10.70
N TRP A 175 0.39 -1.21 -11.13
CA TRP A 175 -0.14 -1.35 -12.49
C TRP A 175 0.34 -0.17 -13.30
N ASP A 176 0.92 -0.50 -14.45
CA ASP A 176 1.50 0.47 -15.38
C ASP A 176 0.89 0.19 -16.75
N LYS A 177 0.20 1.18 -17.31
CA LYS A 177 -0.55 1.05 -18.56
C LYS A 177 0.35 0.79 -19.77
N ASP A 178 1.63 1.13 -19.67
CA ASP A 178 2.60 0.97 -20.74
C ASP A 178 3.46 -0.31 -20.60
N ALA A 179 3.33 -1.04 -19.49
CA ALA A 179 4.14 -2.23 -19.22
C ALA A 179 3.48 -3.52 -19.72
N GLN A 180 4.30 -4.53 -20.02
CA GLN A 180 3.86 -5.87 -20.40
C GLN A 180 4.42 -6.92 -19.43
N GLY A 181 3.55 -7.82 -18.96
CA GLY A 181 3.92 -8.87 -18.03
C GLY A 181 4.03 -8.38 -16.58
N THR A 182 4.34 -9.32 -15.68
CA THR A 182 4.47 -9.09 -14.24
C THR A 182 5.89 -9.41 -13.79
N GLU A 183 6.51 -8.47 -13.08
CA GLU A 183 7.82 -8.65 -12.46
C GLU A 183 7.71 -8.64 -10.93
N LEU A 184 8.34 -9.63 -10.29
CA LEU A 184 8.51 -9.67 -8.83
C LEU A 184 9.88 -9.10 -8.48
N CYS A 185 9.91 -8.07 -7.64
CA CYS A 185 11.13 -7.36 -7.27
C CYS A 185 11.23 -7.24 -5.75
N TRP A 186 12.45 -7.14 -5.22
CA TRP A 186 12.69 -6.94 -3.78
C TRP A 186 13.26 -5.56 -3.52
N LEU A 187 12.65 -4.84 -2.59
CA LEU A 187 13.17 -3.59 -2.08
C LEU A 187 14.41 -3.89 -1.22
N LYS A 188 15.52 -3.20 -1.52
CA LYS A 188 16.75 -3.31 -0.75
C LYS A 188 16.52 -2.85 0.70
N PRO A 189 17.12 -3.51 1.71
CA PRO A 189 17.04 -3.04 3.08
C PRO A 189 17.76 -1.68 3.26
N GLY A 190 17.40 -0.94 4.31
CA GLY A 190 18.05 0.30 4.72
C GLY A 190 17.13 1.53 4.70
N TYR A 191 15.98 1.47 4.02
CA TYR A 191 15.01 2.57 3.98
C TYR A 191 14.49 2.90 5.37
N LYS A 192 14.18 1.88 6.18
CA LYS A 192 13.66 2.07 7.54
C LYS A 192 14.64 2.81 8.45
N ALA A 193 15.93 2.55 8.30
CA ALA A 193 16.97 3.25 9.07
C ALA A 193 17.20 4.67 8.56
N LYS A 194 17.13 4.88 7.23
CA LYS A 194 17.38 6.16 6.58
C LYS A 194 16.27 7.19 6.79
N PHE A 195 15.01 6.75 6.81
CA PHE A 195 13.82 7.63 6.82
C PHE A 195 12.91 7.36 8.03
N ARG A 196 13.52 7.11 9.20
CA ARG A 196 12.80 6.81 10.46
C ARG A 196 11.99 7.99 10.96
#